data_AF-A0A7W0FD42-F1
#
_entry.id   AF-A0A7W0FD42-F1
#
_cell.length_a   1.000
_cell.length_b   1.000
_cell.length_c   1.000
_cell.angle_alpha   90.00
_cell.angle_beta   90.00
_cell.angle_gamma   90.00
#
_symmetry.space_group_name_H-M   'P 1'
#
loop_
_entity.id
_entity.type
_entity.pdbx_description
1 polymer ?
#
loop_
_entity_poly.entity_id
_entity_poly.type
_entity_poly.pdbx_seq_one_letter_code
_entity_poly.pdbx_strand_id
1 'polypeptide(L)'
;MINTVHGSRFTVHGSQYWYAVHVKSRHEFKVVERLKKSGVETFLPAVERLSRWKDRKKLINFPLFPGYIFVHIHKIYEAMLTVLKTQGVVRFLGIIPSEPEPVSEDQIISL
;
A
#
# COMPACT_ATOMS: atom_id res chain seq x y z
N MET A 1 16.84 -39.27 17.52
CA MET A 1 17.35 -38.25 16.58
C MET A 1 16.35 -37.11 16.56
N ILE A 2 16.80 -35.97 17.06
CA ILE A 2 16.01 -34.76 17.27
C ILE A 2 15.64 -34.12 15.93
N ASN A 3 14.38 -33.74 15.74
CA ASN A 3 14.01 -32.74 14.73
C ASN A 3 13.11 -31.71 15.41
N THR A 4 13.79 -30.70 15.95
CA THR A 4 13.28 -29.35 16.15
C THR A 4 13.03 -28.73 14.78
N VAL A 5 11.80 -28.30 14.48
CA VAL A 5 11.46 -27.03 13.81
C VAL A 5 9.94 -26.95 13.62
N HIS A 6 9.31 -25.97 14.25
CA HIS A 6 8.60 -24.90 13.53
C HIS A 6 8.16 -23.86 14.55
N GLY A 7 8.71 -22.66 14.40
CA GLY A 7 8.38 -21.49 15.20
C GLY A 7 6.87 -21.33 15.30
N SER A 8 6.43 -21.18 16.55
CA SER A 8 5.07 -20.80 16.93
C SER A 8 4.56 -19.68 16.02
N ARG A 9 3.58 -20.00 15.17
CA ARG A 9 2.78 -18.99 14.47
C ARG A 9 1.93 -18.31 15.54
N PHE A 10 2.36 -17.15 16.00
CA PHE A 10 1.45 -16.22 16.64
C PHE A 10 0.42 -15.80 15.58
N THR A 11 -0.76 -16.42 15.59
CA THR A 11 -1.92 -15.91 14.87
C THR A 11 -2.35 -14.63 15.59
N VAL A 12 -1.83 -13.49 15.12
CA VAL A 12 -2.26 -12.18 15.59
C VAL A 12 -3.74 -12.03 15.22
N HIS A 13 -4.64 -12.24 16.19
CA HIS A 13 -6.08 -11.99 16.07
C HIS A 13 -6.39 -10.48 16.08
N GLY A 14 -5.60 -9.68 15.38
CA GLY A 14 -5.90 -8.27 15.13
C GLY A 14 -6.69 -8.16 13.84
N SER A 15 -7.77 -7.38 13.82
CA SER A 15 -8.42 -7.06 12.55
C SER A 15 -7.44 -6.31 11.64
N GLN A 16 -7.45 -6.65 10.35
CA GLN A 16 -6.76 -5.89 9.32
C GLN A 16 -7.67 -4.74 8.87
N TYR A 17 -7.04 -3.64 8.47
CA TYR A 17 -7.74 -2.47 7.98
C TYR A 17 -7.02 -1.91 6.76
N TRP A 18 -7.78 -1.28 5.88
CA TRP A 18 -7.22 -0.50 4.79
C TRP A 18 -6.76 0.85 5.31
N TYR A 19 -5.58 1.28 4.89
CA TYR A 19 -5.07 2.62 5.19
C TYR A 19 -4.62 3.31 3.91
N ALA A 20 -4.94 4.59 3.80
CA ALA A 20 -4.38 5.44 2.75
C ALA A 20 -2.95 5.87 3.12
N VAL A 21 -2.04 5.73 2.18
CA VAL A 21 -0.62 6.06 2.33
C VAL A 21 -0.24 7.09 1.29
N HIS A 22 0.28 8.22 1.77
CA HIS A 22 0.89 9.23 0.92
C HIS A 22 2.29 8.75 0.51
N VAL A 23 2.56 8.79 -0.79
CA VAL A 23 3.83 8.41 -1.40
C VAL A 23 4.38 9.58 -2.22
N LYS A 24 5.69 9.54 -2.49
CA LYS A 24 6.33 10.52 -3.37
C LYS A 24 5.67 10.49 -4.73
N SER A 25 5.43 11.67 -5.31
CA SER A 25 4.86 11.80 -6.66
C SER A 25 5.59 10.91 -7.67
N ARG A 26 4.83 10.18 -8.51
CA ARG A 26 5.34 9.27 -9.55
C ARG A 26 6.06 8.02 -9.03
N HIS A 27 5.98 7.73 -7.73
CA HIS A 27 6.55 6.52 -7.13
C HIS A 27 5.51 5.45 -6.81
N GLU A 28 4.23 5.70 -7.08
CA GLU A 28 3.08 4.87 -6.68
C GLU A 28 3.29 3.40 -7.08
N PHE A 29 3.52 3.14 -8.38
CA PHE A 29 3.74 1.77 -8.89
C PHE A 29 4.99 1.10 -8.29
N LYS A 30 6.08 1.86 -8.08
CA LYS A 30 7.32 1.32 -7.48
C LYS A 30 7.14 1.01 -6.00
N VAL A 31 6.38 1.83 -5.26
CA VAL A 31 6.08 1.58 -3.85
C VAL A 31 5.18 0.35 -3.71
N VAL A 32 4.15 0.22 -4.55
CA VAL A 32 3.31 -0.99 -4.62
C VAL A 32 4.17 -2.25 -4.84
N GLU A 33 5.07 -2.22 -5.82
CA GLU A 33 5.96 -3.35 -6.09
C GLU A 33 6.83 -3.72 -4.88
N ARG A 34 7.43 -2.73 -4.21
CA ARG A 34 8.25 -2.95 -3.00
C ARG A 34 7.44 -3.53 -1.85
N LEU A 35 6.25 -2.98 -1.60
CA LEU A 35 5.36 -3.45 -0.54
C LEU A 35 4.86 -4.88 -0.79
N LYS A 36 4.51 -5.20 -2.04
CA LYS A 36 4.15 -6.58 -2.42
C LYS A 36 5.32 -7.54 -2.20
N LYS A 37 6.55 -7.14 -2.51
CA LYS A 37 7.76 -7.93 -2.23
C LYS A 37 8.01 -8.13 -0.74
N SER A 38 7.58 -7.21 0.12
CA SER A 38 7.62 -7.37 1.58
C SER A 38 6.39 -8.09 2.17
N GLY A 39 5.51 -8.64 1.34
CA GLY A 39 4.32 -9.38 1.79
C GLY A 39 3.17 -8.49 2.26
N VAL A 40 3.19 -7.20 1.95
CA VAL A 40 2.10 -6.27 2.28
C VAL A 40 1.09 -6.24 1.14
N GLU A 41 -0.17 -6.49 1.49
CA GLU A 41 -1.29 -6.35 0.57
C GLU A 41 -1.52 -4.87 0.24
N THR A 42 -1.66 -4.57 -1.05
CA THR A 42 -1.74 -3.20 -1.56
C THR A 42 -2.73 -3.06 -2.70
N PHE A 43 -3.38 -1.91 -2.74
CA PHE A 43 -4.28 -1.50 -3.80
C PHE A 43 -3.88 -0.11 -4.32
N LEU A 44 -3.81 0.02 -5.63
CA LEU A 44 -3.53 1.28 -6.32
C LEU A 44 -4.58 1.46 -7.42
N PRO A 45 -5.61 2.28 -7.17
CA PRO A 45 -6.55 2.66 -8.20
C PRO A 45 -5.82 3.37 -9.34
N ALA A 46 -5.88 2.81 -10.54
CA ALA A 46 -5.23 3.36 -11.73
C ALA A 46 -6.14 3.24 -12.94
N VAL A 47 -6.10 4.25 -13.79
CA VAL A 47 -6.86 4.35 -15.04
C VAL A 47 -5.91 4.38 -16.22
N GLU A 48 -6.35 3.85 -17.36
CA GLU A 48 -5.60 3.99 -18.60
C GLU A 48 -5.81 5.38 -19.19
N ARG A 49 -4.71 6.01 -19.63
CA ARG A 49 -4.75 7.27 -20.36
C ARG A 49 -3.90 7.18 -21.61
N LEU A 50 -4.40 7.78 -22.68
CA LEU A 50 -3.68 7.84 -23.94
C LEU A 50 -2.66 8.98 -23.89
N SER A 51 -1.38 8.62 -23.77
CA SER A 51 -0.27 9.56 -23.80
C SER A 51 0.21 9.74 -25.24
N ARG A 52 0.30 10.99 -25.69
CA ARG A 52 0.89 11.34 -26.98
C ARG A 52 2.33 11.78 -26.78
N TRP A 53 3.26 10.95 -27.25
CA TRP A 53 4.63 11.37 -27.52
C TRP A 53 4.73 11.86 -28.96
N LYS A 54 5.77 12.67 -29.24
CA LYS A 54 5.94 13.48 -30.47
C LYS A 54 5.47 12.76 -31.74
N ASP A 55 5.72 11.46 -31.86
CA ASP A 55 5.35 10.63 -33.02
C ASP A 55 4.50 9.39 -32.70
N ARG A 56 4.12 9.12 -31.43
CA ARG A 56 3.40 7.90 -31.03
C ARG A 56 2.34 8.13 -29.96
N LYS A 57 1.21 7.43 -30.06
CA LYS A 57 0.18 7.31 -29.02
C LYS A 57 0.40 6.01 -28.24
N LYS A 58 0.46 6.07 -26.91
CA LYS A 58 0.62 4.91 -26.03
C LYS A 58 -0.37 4.99 -24.88
N LEU A 59 -1.08 3.90 -24.60
CA LEU A 59 -1.85 3.76 -23.37
C LEU A 59 -0.89 3.55 -22.20
N ILE A 60 -1.03 4.40 -21.17
CA ILE A 60 -0.25 4.32 -19.95
C ILE A 60 -1.17 4.24 -18.75
N ASN A 61 -0.76 3.49 -17.72
CA ASN A 61 -1.45 3.49 -16.44
C ASN A 61 -1.13 4.78 -15.70
N PHE A 62 -2.18 5.44 -15.22
CA PHE A 62 -2.08 6.67 -14.45
C PHE A 62 -2.85 6.50 -13.13
N PRO A 63 -2.26 6.83 -11.96
CA PRO A 63 -2.97 6.74 -10.69
C PRO A 63 -4.23 7.58 -10.68
N LEU A 64 -5.35 7.02 -10.26
CA LEU A 64 -6.61 7.77 -10.10
C LEU A 64 -6.44 8.86 -9.03
N PHE A 65 -5.69 8.55 -7.97
CA PHE A 65 -5.27 9.48 -6.92
C PHE A 65 -3.74 9.62 -6.92
N PRO A 66 -3.17 10.57 -7.67
CA PRO A 66 -1.72 10.79 -7.69
C PRO A 66 -1.16 11.03 -6.29
N GLY A 67 -0.05 10.37 -5.96
CA GLY A 67 0.58 10.44 -4.65
C GLY A 67 -0.04 9.55 -3.57
N TYR A 68 -1.05 8.73 -3.88
CA TYR A 68 -1.69 7.86 -2.88
C TYR A 68 -1.77 6.40 -3.30
N ILE A 69 -1.64 5.51 -2.32
CA ILE A 69 -1.90 4.08 -2.42
C ILE A 69 -2.69 3.64 -1.19
N PHE A 70 -3.29 2.45 -1.25
CA PHE A 70 -3.94 1.83 -0.10
C PHE A 70 -3.18 0.55 0.29
N VAL A 71 -3.06 0.31 1.60
CA VAL A 71 -2.41 -0.89 2.17
C VAL A 71 -3.37 -1.57 3.12
N HIS A 72 -3.42 -2.91 3.10
CA HIS A 72 -4.25 -3.70 4.00
C HIS A 72 -3.34 -4.38 5.02
N ILE A 73 -3.39 -3.91 6.27
CA ILE A 73 -2.48 -4.35 7.32
C ILE A 73 -3.17 -4.40 8.68
N HIS A 74 -2.62 -5.19 9.60
CA HIS A 74 -2.97 -5.13 11.01
C HIS A 74 -2.57 -3.77 11.62
N LYS A 75 -3.39 -3.23 12.54
CA LYS A 75 -3.06 -2.03 13.34
C LYS A 75 -2.03 -2.35 14.43
N ILE A 76 -0.85 -2.81 14.02
CA ILE A 76 0.29 -3.11 14.89
C ILE A 76 1.54 -2.36 14.43
N TYR A 77 2.41 -2.04 15.38
CA TYR A 77 3.59 -1.22 15.14
C TYR A 77 4.52 -1.78 14.05
N GLU A 78 4.79 -3.09 14.04
CA GLU A 78 5.69 -3.72 13.07
C GLU A 78 5.19 -3.63 11.63
N ALA A 79 3.88 -3.85 11.43
CA ALA A 79 3.25 -3.75 10.11
C ALA A 79 3.28 -2.30 9.59
N MET A 80 2.95 -1.34 10.46
CA MET A 80 3.01 0.09 10.12
C MET A 80 4.44 0.56 9.82
N LEU A 81 5.42 0.11 10.62
CA LEU A 81 6.82 0.42 10.37
C LEU A 81 7.33 -0.16 9.05
N THR A 82 6.91 -1.37 8.69
CA THR A 82 7.28 -1.99 7.40
C THR A 82 6.85 -1.10 6.23
N VAL A 83 5.64 -0.54 6.29
CA VAL A 83 5.16 0.42 5.29
C VAL A 83 5.97 1.71 5.32
N LEU A 84 6.16 2.33 6.50
CA LEU A 84 6.87 3.61 6.64
C LEU A 84 8.34 3.54 6.20
N LYS A 85 9.01 2.40 6.41
CA LYS A 85 10.40 2.19 5.99
C LYS A 85 10.54 1.96 4.48
N THR A 86 9.45 1.73 3.76
CA THR A 86 9.50 1.48 2.32
C THR A 86 9.90 2.74 1.56
N GLN A 87 10.96 2.65 0.76
CA GLN A 87 11.45 3.78 -0.03
C GLN A 87 10.35 4.35 -0.93
N GLY A 88 10.06 5.65 -0.76
CA GLY A 88 9.03 6.36 -1.52
C GLY A 88 7.73 6.58 -0.74
N VAL A 89 7.55 5.92 0.40
CA VAL A 89 6.48 6.24 1.35
C VAL A 89 6.83 7.55 2.07
N VAL A 90 5.82 8.39 2.31
CA VAL A 90 5.93 9.66 3.04
C VAL A 90 5.28 9.52 4.41
N ARG A 91 4.00 9.14 4.46
CA ARG A 91 3.25 8.96 5.71
C ARG A 91 1.93 8.21 5.48
N PHE A 92 1.34 7.71 6.55
CA PHE A 92 -0.08 7.37 6.60
C PHE A 92 -0.95 8.64 6.63
N LEU A 93 -2.18 8.53 6.15
CA LEU A 93 -3.21 9.57 6.32
C LEU A 93 -4.08 9.32 7.55
N GLY A 94 -4.53 10.41 8.16
CA GLY A 94 -5.53 10.45 9.21
C GLY A 94 -5.81 11.89 9.63
N ILE A 95 -6.93 12.12 10.32
CA ILE A 95 -7.32 13.44 10.84
C ILE A 95 -6.28 13.96 11.84
N ILE A 96 -5.82 13.09 12.74
CA ILE A 96 -4.87 13.45 13.79
C ILE A 96 -3.46 13.12 13.29
N PRO A 97 -2.49 14.05 13.43
CA PRO A 97 -1.10 13.75 13.11
C PRO A 97 -0.61 12.49 13.83
N SER A 98 0.01 11.59 13.09
CA SER A 98 0.55 10.31 13.60
C SER A 98 -0.48 9.26 14.00
N GLU A 99 -1.78 9.48 13.76
CA GLU A 99 -2.81 8.46 13.92
C GLU A 99 -3.43 8.08 12.57
N PRO A 100 -3.06 6.93 12.00
CA PRO A 100 -3.62 6.47 10.73
C PRO A 100 -5.10 6.16 10.87
N GLU A 101 -5.91 6.71 9.96
CA GLU A 101 -7.35 6.47 9.93
C GLU A 101 -7.67 5.35 8.94
N PRO A 102 -8.42 4.32 9.35
CA PRO A 102 -8.80 3.23 8.47
C PRO A 102 -9.80 3.72 7.42
N VAL A 103 -9.60 3.27 6.18
CA VAL A 103 -10.55 3.39 5.08
C VAL A 103 -11.47 2.16 5.14
N SER A 104 -12.78 2.37 5.00
CA SER A 104 -13.74 1.25 5.00
C SER A 104 -13.56 0.37 3.75
N GLU A 105 -13.86 -0.92 3.89
CA GLU A 105 -13.77 -1.87 2.77
C GLU A 105 -14.71 -1.51 1.62
N ASP A 106 -15.94 -1.07 1.93
CA ASP A 106 -16.91 -0.61 0.93
C ASP A 106 -16.39 0.58 0.10
N GLN A 107 -15.67 1.51 0.74
CA GLN A 107 -15.04 2.62 0.04
C GLN A 107 -13.93 2.14 -0.91
N ILE A 108 -13.14 1.14 -0.50
CA ILE A 108 -12.07 0.58 -1.35
C ILE A 108 -12.66 -0.15 -2.57
N ILE A 109 -13.72 -0.93 -2.36
CA ILE A 109 -14.39 -1.69 -3.44
C ILE A 109 -15.07 -0.75 -4.45
N SER A 110 -15.51 0.44 -4.00
CA SER A 110 -16.20 1.42 -4.85
C SER A 110 -15.29 2.28 -5.74
N LEU A 111 -13.95 2.10 -5.66
CA LEU A 111 -12.95 2.86 -6.44
C LEU A 111 -12.63 2.20 -7.80
#